data_AF-A0A9W2YMQ3-F1
#
_entry.id   AF-A0A9W2YMQ3-F1
#
_cell.length_a   1.000
_cell.length_b   1.000
_cell.length_c   1.000
_cell.angle_alpha   90.00
_cell.angle_beta   90.00
_cell.angle_gamma   90.00
#
_symmetry.space_group_name_H-M   'P 1'
#
loop_
_entity.id
_entity.type
_entity.pdbx_description
1 polymer ?
#
loop_
_entity_poly.entity_id
_entity_poly.type
_entity_poly.pdbx_seq_one_letter_code
_entity_poly.pdbx_strand_id
1 'polypeptide(L)'
;MFLSAALGVCVVAMMAVTVSSQGSADPTSHCNYLVNSKSQYQENAAPFKLYTRSRQPRITSGEPIEVTIGPFSQHLNFFNFTDFILYATPSNTANLEIEFIGTPNPHVGVFQMFDQWRAGAGGLSCNPRSRTEDSVGAFEERLLGIYRRYYPNNPMLQRYQPPARNQVSVLWWPTKEALMYPEVKFIANLKSMNNWFRIESTSWKVNRPVDQWANTERMLTQYQNLQHNMRAMERRLEQPL
;
A
#
# COMPACT_ATOMS: atom_id res chain seq x y z
N MET A 1 -3.24 13.17 -79.06
CA MET A 1 -4.17 12.23 -78.40
C MET A 1 -3.73 12.10 -76.96
N PHE A 2 -4.51 12.67 -76.06
CA PHE A 2 -4.34 12.59 -74.60
C PHE A 2 -4.97 11.31 -74.08
N LEU A 3 -4.38 10.70 -73.04
CA LEU A 3 -4.91 9.76 -72.03
C LEU A 3 -3.77 8.80 -71.63
N SER A 4 -3.47 8.46 -70.38
CA SER A 4 -3.77 8.96 -69.04
C SER A 4 -2.84 8.15 -68.13
N ALA A 5 -2.04 8.80 -67.29
CA ALA A 5 -1.22 8.12 -66.30
C ALA A 5 -2.12 7.62 -65.17
N ALA A 6 -2.34 6.31 -65.09
CA ALA A 6 -3.03 5.69 -63.97
C ALA A 6 -2.06 5.61 -62.78
N LEU A 7 -2.14 6.60 -61.90
CA LEU A 7 -1.62 6.54 -60.54
C LEU A 7 -2.36 5.43 -59.79
N GLY A 8 -1.69 4.28 -59.65
CA GLY A 8 -2.10 3.21 -58.75
C GLY A 8 -1.97 3.67 -57.31
N VAL A 9 -3.04 4.23 -56.77
CA VAL A 9 -3.18 4.49 -55.34
C VAL A 9 -3.26 3.12 -54.64
N CYS A 10 -2.15 2.67 -54.07
CA CYS A 10 -2.17 1.62 -53.05
C CYS A 10 -2.91 2.18 -51.83
N VAL A 11 -4.22 2.01 -51.82
CA VAL A 11 -5.03 2.13 -50.61
C VAL A 11 -4.58 0.99 -49.70
N VAL A 12 -3.63 1.28 -48.80
CA VAL A 12 -3.44 0.47 -47.61
C VAL A 12 -4.71 0.66 -46.81
N ALA A 13 -5.65 -0.27 -46.99
CA ALA A 13 -6.77 -0.43 -46.09
C ALA A 13 -6.18 -0.72 -44.71
N MET A 14 -6.05 0.31 -43.89
CA MET A 14 -5.97 0.14 -42.45
C MET A 14 -7.28 -0.54 -42.06
N MET A 15 -7.26 -1.87 -42.01
CA MET A 15 -8.23 -2.59 -41.21
C MET A 15 -8.00 -2.10 -39.79
N ALA A 16 -8.78 -1.10 -39.39
CA ALA A 16 -9.09 -0.86 -38.00
C ALA A 16 -9.65 -2.18 -37.50
N VAL A 17 -8.80 -2.99 -36.87
CA VAL A 17 -9.25 -4.02 -35.96
C VAL A 17 -9.94 -3.23 -34.87
N THR A 18 -11.25 -3.04 -35.03
CA THR A 18 -12.15 -2.72 -33.94
C THR A 18 -12.03 -3.89 -33.00
N VAL A 19 -11.09 -3.79 -32.05
CA VAL A 19 -11.11 -4.59 -30.84
C VAL A 19 -12.43 -4.22 -30.19
N SER A 20 -13.43 -5.06 -30.44
CA SER A 20 -14.71 -5.03 -29.77
C SER A 20 -14.41 -4.98 -28.28
N SER A 21 -14.94 -3.95 -27.63
CA SER A 21 -14.82 -3.66 -26.21
C SER A 21 -15.54 -4.72 -25.36
N GLN A 22 -15.10 -5.99 -25.45
CA GLN A 22 -15.50 -7.03 -24.52
C GLN A 22 -14.53 -7.00 -23.34
N GLY A 23 -15.01 -6.38 -22.27
CA GLY A 23 -14.32 -6.27 -21.00
C GLY A 23 -13.51 -4.99 -20.89
N SER A 24 -14.19 -3.89 -20.52
CA SER A 24 -13.53 -2.87 -19.71
C SER A 24 -13.00 -3.56 -18.45
N ALA A 25 -11.77 -4.08 -18.51
CA ALA A 25 -11.03 -4.43 -17.32
C ALA A 25 -10.82 -3.12 -16.58
N ASP A 26 -11.70 -2.90 -15.62
CA ASP A 26 -11.65 -1.82 -14.65
C ASP A 26 -10.18 -1.66 -14.21
N PRO A 27 -9.58 -0.45 -14.27
CA PRO A 27 -8.19 -0.21 -13.83
C PRO A 27 -7.92 -0.66 -12.38
N THR A 28 -8.95 -1.07 -11.64
CA THR A 28 -8.89 -1.74 -10.33
C THR A 28 -8.54 -3.24 -10.38
N SER A 29 -8.45 -3.91 -11.55
CA SER A 29 -8.27 -5.38 -11.60
C SER A 29 -6.90 -5.88 -11.13
N HIS A 30 -5.81 -5.13 -11.36
CA HIS A 30 -4.47 -5.46 -10.87
C HIS A 30 -4.29 -5.11 -9.39
N CYS A 31 -4.77 -3.94 -8.98
CA CYS A 31 -4.80 -3.54 -7.58
C CYS A 31 -5.63 -4.50 -6.73
N ASN A 32 -6.82 -4.88 -7.19
CA ASN A 32 -7.65 -5.85 -6.49
C ASN A 32 -6.97 -7.23 -6.40
N TYR A 33 -6.22 -7.64 -7.43
CA TYR A 33 -5.43 -8.87 -7.38
C TYR A 33 -4.37 -8.84 -6.28
N LEU A 34 -3.64 -7.72 -6.15
CA LEU A 34 -2.56 -7.58 -5.18
C LEU A 34 -3.06 -7.29 -3.76
N VAL A 35 -4.07 -6.44 -3.59
CA VAL A 35 -4.62 -6.05 -2.27
C VAL A 35 -5.38 -7.21 -1.61
N ASN A 36 -6.16 -7.97 -2.40
CA ASN A 36 -7.00 -9.05 -1.88
C ASN A 36 -6.32 -10.42 -1.88
N SER A 37 -5.01 -10.48 -2.18
CA SER A 37 -4.25 -11.72 -2.08
C SER A 37 -4.25 -12.23 -0.64
N LYS A 38 -4.72 -13.46 -0.42
CA LYS A 38 -4.84 -14.03 0.93
C LYS A 38 -3.52 -14.65 1.38
N SER A 39 -3.00 -14.18 2.51
CA SER A 39 -1.90 -14.85 3.20
C SER A 39 -2.35 -16.24 3.65
N GLN A 40 -1.53 -17.26 3.42
CA GLN A 40 -1.76 -18.61 3.95
C GLN A 40 -1.21 -18.78 5.39
N TYR A 41 -0.41 -17.81 5.83
CA TYR A 41 0.25 -17.81 7.13
C TYR A 41 -0.38 -16.78 8.06
N GLN A 42 -0.16 -16.95 9.36
CA GLN A 42 -0.51 -15.97 10.38
C GLN A 42 0.04 -14.58 10.02
N GLU A 43 -0.62 -13.53 10.51
CA GLU A 43 -0.21 -12.15 10.25
C GLU A 43 1.28 -11.94 10.58
N ASN A 44 2.02 -11.31 9.66
CA ASN A 44 3.46 -11.05 9.76
C ASN A 44 4.38 -12.29 9.83
N ALA A 45 3.89 -13.49 9.57
CA ALA A 45 4.72 -14.70 9.48
C ALA A 45 5.32 -14.89 8.07
N ALA A 46 6.20 -13.97 7.67
CA ALA A 46 6.89 -13.98 6.37
C ALA A 46 8.42 -13.97 6.55
N PRO A 47 9.22 -14.45 5.57
CA PRO A 47 10.68 -14.28 5.61
C PRO A 47 11.14 -12.82 5.36
N PHE A 48 10.18 -11.91 5.22
CA PHE A 48 10.38 -10.48 4.95
C PHE A 48 9.77 -9.62 6.06
N LYS A 49 10.23 -8.38 6.18
CA LYS A 49 9.69 -7.37 7.09
C LYS A 49 9.68 -6.00 6.42
N LEU A 50 8.77 -5.14 6.87
CA LEU A 50 8.77 -3.72 6.56
C LEU A 50 9.68 -2.96 7.51
N TYR A 51 10.73 -2.36 6.95
CA TYR A 51 11.58 -1.40 7.64
C TYR A 51 11.14 0.01 7.25
N THR A 52 11.08 0.90 8.23
CA THR A 52 10.68 2.29 7.99
C THR A 52 11.72 3.22 8.60
N ARG A 53 12.10 4.26 7.87
CA ARG A 53 13.12 5.22 8.30
C ARG A 53 12.71 6.62 7.85
N SER A 54 12.86 7.60 8.73
CA SER A 54 12.70 9.01 8.38
C SER A 54 13.68 9.86 9.18
N ARG A 55 13.92 11.08 8.72
CA ARG A 55 14.65 12.10 9.49
C ARG A 55 13.84 12.61 10.68
N GLN A 56 12.50 12.55 10.57
CA GLN A 56 11.59 12.93 11.63
C GLN A 56 11.08 11.70 12.39
N PRO A 57 10.89 11.78 13.71
CA PRO A 57 10.35 10.67 14.51
C PRO A 57 8.84 10.47 14.32
N ARG A 58 8.16 11.40 13.63
CA ARG A 58 6.71 11.43 13.42
C ARG A 58 6.39 11.91 12.01
N ILE A 59 5.24 11.48 11.48
CA ILE A 59 4.78 11.92 10.15
C ILE A 59 4.54 13.43 10.19
N THR A 60 5.27 14.15 9.35
CA THR A 60 5.20 15.61 9.25
C THR A 60 5.07 15.99 7.78
N SER A 61 4.34 17.06 7.48
CA SER A 61 4.19 17.56 6.11
C SER A 61 5.55 17.84 5.47
N GLY A 62 5.75 17.40 4.22
CA GLY A 62 6.97 17.66 3.46
C GLY A 62 8.18 16.79 3.83
N GLU A 63 8.05 15.86 4.77
CA GLU A 63 9.13 14.95 5.17
C GLU A 63 8.76 13.50 4.81
N PRO A 64 9.55 12.84 3.94
CA PRO A 64 9.23 11.49 3.51
C PRO A 64 9.61 10.45 4.57
N ILE A 65 8.97 9.29 4.47
CA ILE A 65 9.36 8.07 5.16
C ILE A 65 9.87 7.10 4.10
N GLU A 66 11.11 6.65 4.23
CA GLU A 66 11.61 5.52 3.47
C GLU A 66 10.97 4.24 4.01
N VAL A 67 10.34 3.48 3.13
CA VAL A 67 9.69 2.20 3.44
C VAL A 67 10.36 1.12 2.61
N THR A 68 10.94 0.13 3.28
CA THR A 68 11.68 -0.96 2.65
C THR A 68 11.03 -2.29 2.98
N ILE A 69 10.68 -3.07 1.94
CA ILE A 69 10.46 -4.51 2.07
C ILE A 69 11.84 -5.16 1.98
N GLY A 70 12.24 -5.88 3.01
CA GLY A 70 13.52 -6.59 3.03
C GLY A 70 13.45 -7.89 3.82
N PRO A 71 14.50 -8.73 3.76
CA PRO A 71 14.55 -9.97 4.50
C PRO A 71 14.54 -9.70 6.01
N PHE A 72 13.77 -10.48 6.77
CA PHE A 72 13.66 -10.31 8.22
C PHE A 72 15.00 -10.53 8.94
N SER A 73 15.84 -11.41 8.40
CA SER A 73 17.16 -11.76 8.90
C SER A 73 18.12 -11.93 7.73
N GLN A 74 19.40 -11.62 7.94
CA GLN A 74 20.46 -11.80 6.93
C GLN A 74 20.58 -13.26 6.46
N HIS A 75 20.21 -14.22 7.30
CA HIS A 75 20.19 -15.65 6.93
C HIS A 75 19.06 -16.00 5.94
N LEU A 76 18.09 -15.11 5.74
CA LEU A 76 16.93 -15.32 4.87
C LEU A 76 17.07 -14.58 3.52
N ASN A 77 18.25 -14.07 3.19
CA ASN A 77 18.53 -13.31 1.96
C ASN A 77 18.35 -14.11 0.65
N PHE A 78 18.18 -15.43 0.74
CA PHE A 78 17.91 -16.30 -0.40
C PHE A 78 16.43 -16.31 -0.81
N PHE A 79 15.52 -15.84 0.06
CA PHE A 79 14.12 -15.68 -0.31
C PHE A 79 13.95 -14.45 -1.21
N ASN A 80 13.13 -14.59 -2.24
CA ASN A 80 12.77 -13.54 -3.17
C ASN A 80 11.26 -13.48 -3.39
N PHE A 81 10.78 -12.35 -3.91
CA PHE A 81 9.39 -12.14 -4.27
C PHE A 81 9.28 -11.54 -5.68
N THR A 82 8.20 -11.90 -6.37
CA THR A 82 7.93 -11.53 -7.78
C THR A 82 6.81 -10.51 -7.85
N ASP A 83 5.63 -10.87 -7.36
CA ASP A 83 4.49 -9.97 -7.26
C ASP A 83 4.45 -9.35 -5.86
N PHE A 84 4.18 -8.05 -5.78
CA PHE A 84 3.98 -7.36 -4.51
C PHE A 84 3.14 -6.10 -4.68
N ILE A 85 2.58 -5.64 -3.58
CA ILE A 85 2.06 -4.29 -3.41
C ILE A 85 2.47 -3.76 -2.05
N LEU A 86 2.78 -2.47 -1.98
CA LEU A 86 3.01 -1.71 -0.77
C LEU A 86 2.09 -0.48 -0.80
N TYR A 87 1.37 -0.27 0.28
CA TYR A 87 0.42 0.83 0.42
C TYR A 87 0.33 1.27 1.89
N ALA A 88 -0.26 2.45 2.12
CA ALA A 88 -0.44 3.02 3.45
C ALA A 88 -1.92 3.09 3.83
N THR A 89 -2.23 2.90 5.12
CA THR A 89 -3.60 2.99 5.65
C THR A 89 -3.60 3.57 7.07
N PRO A 90 -4.66 4.26 7.51
CA PRO A 90 -4.83 4.60 8.93
C PRO A 90 -4.90 3.36 9.83
N SER A 91 -4.24 3.40 10.99
CA SER A 91 -4.20 2.23 11.90
C SER A 91 -5.43 2.07 12.79
N ASN A 92 -6.13 3.16 13.10
CA ASN A 92 -7.26 3.19 14.02
C ASN A 92 -8.35 4.14 13.50
N THR A 93 -9.44 3.59 12.98
CA THR A 93 -10.66 4.34 12.64
C THR A 93 -11.75 4.22 13.70
N ALA A 94 -11.62 3.29 14.65
CA ALA A 94 -12.72 2.87 15.53
C ALA A 94 -13.10 3.87 16.65
N ASN A 95 -12.20 4.76 17.06
CA ASN A 95 -12.42 5.68 18.20
C ASN A 95 -12.26 7.15 17.82
N LEU A 96 -12.23 7.48 16.53
CA LEU A 96 -12.34 8.86 16.14
C LEU A 96 -13.83 9.18 16.04
N GLU A 97 -14.32 10.06 16.90
CA GLU A 97 -15.54 10.83 16.62
C GLU A 97 -15.22 11.75 15.43
N ILE A 98 -15.17 11.17 14.23
CA ILE A 98 -14.91 11.94 13.02
C ILE A 98 -16.26 12.56 12.61
N GLU A 99 -16.52 13.79 13.04
CA GLU A 99 -17.57 14.63 12.45
C GLU A 99 -17.33 14.89 10.94
N PHE A 100 -16.19 14.46 10.40
CA PHE A 100 -15.88 14.42 8.98
C PHE A 100 -15.98 13.00 8.42
N ILE A 101 -17.10 12.69 7.78
CA ILE A 101 -17.35 11.54 6.88
C ILE A 101 -16.04 10.92 6.34
N GLY A 102 -15.50 9.94 7.07
CA GLY A 102 -14.27 9.26 6.70
C GLY A 102 -14.53 8.36 5.51
N THR A 103 -13.91 8.67 4.38
CA THR A 103 -14.12 7.92 3.15
C THR A 103 -13.46 6.54 3.28
N PRO A 104 -14.14 5.42 2.93
CA PRO A 104 -13.53 4.10 2.96
C PRO A 104 -12.32 4.12 2.01
N ASN A 105 -11.13 3.84 2.55
CA ASN A 105 -9.82 3.99 1.91
C ASN A 105 -9.45 5.45 1.59
N PRO A 106 -8.87 6.19 2.54
CA PRO A 106 -8.33 7.53 2.27
C PRO A 106 -7.02 7.47 1.49
N HIS A 107 -6.79 8.45 0.60
CA HIS A 107 -5.49 8.67 -0.04
C HIS A 107 -4.55 9.34 0.96
N VAL A 108 -3.77 8.54 1.70
CA VAL A 108 -2.93 9.05 2.81
C VAL A 108 -1.48 9.31 2.41
N GLY A 109 -1.10 9.12 1.15
CA GLY A 109 0.25 9.48 0.72
C GLY A 109 0.56 9.04 -0.69
N VAL A 110 1.69 9.53 -1.18
CA VAL A 110 2.21 9.24 -2.52
C VAL A 110 3.50 8.46 -2.39
N PHE A 111 3.62 7.38 -3.14
CA PHE A 111 4.82 6.56 -3.19
C PHE A 111 5.71 7.00 -4.34
N GLN A 112 7.01 7.07 -4.07
CA GLN A 112 8.05 7.34 -5.05
C GLN A 112 9.11 6.26 -4.94
N MET A 113 9.20 5.42 -5.97
CA MET A 113 10.15 4.33 -5.99
C MET A 113 11.55 4.77 -6.45
N PHE A 114 12.60 4.23 -5.84
CA PHE A 114 13.97 4.44 -6.34
C PHE A 114 14.21 3.64 -7.62
N ASP A 115 14.90 4.24 -8.59
CA ASP A 115 15.12 3.65 -9.91
C ASP A 115 15.78 2.26 -9.85
N GLN A 116 16.71 2.04 -8.92
CA GLN A 116 17.40 0.76 -8.74
C GLN A 116 16.45 -0.40 -8.34
N TRP A 117 15.29 -0.08 -7.74
CA TRP A 117 14.29 -1.07 -7.32
C TRP A 117 13.12 -1.16 -8.31
N ARG A 118 13.16 -0.42 -9.43
CA ARG A 118 12.06 -0.31 -10.38
C ARG A 118 11.87 -1.52 -11.29
N ALA A 119 12.81 -2.47 -11.36
CA ALA A 119 12.76 -3.61 -12.28
C ALA A 119 11.37 -4.28 -12.28
N GLY A 120 10.50 -3.98 -13.27
CA GLY A 120 9.13 -4.50 -13.37
C GLY A 120 8.09 -3.96 -12.36
N ALA A 121 8.52 -3.15 -11.40
CA ALA A 121 7.67 -2.51 -10.41
C ALA A 121 7.29 -1.08 -10.85
N GLY A 122 6.21 -0.54 -10.30
CA GLY A 122 5.77 0.82 -10.61
C GLY A 122 4.78 1.34 -9.58
N GLY A 123 4.55 2.66 -9.60
CA GLY A 123 3.46 3.25 -8.86
C GLY A 123 2.11 2.80 -9.42
N LEU A 124 1.16 2.56 -8.53
CA LEU A 124 -0.19 2.13 -8.81
C LEU A 124 -1.16 3.12 -8.15
N SER A 125 -2.37 3.21 -8.71
CA SER A 125 -3.47 3.97 -8.13
C SER A 125 -4.58 2.99 -7.76
N CYS A 126 -4.49 2.43 -6.54
CA CYS A 126 -5.39 1.38 -6.08
C CYS A 126 -6.63 1.91 -5.36
N ASN A 127 -6.59 3.14 -4.86
CA ASN A 127 -7.76 3.85 -4.39
C ASN A 127 -8.50 4.48 -5.58
N PRO A 128 -9.81 4.21 -5.75
CA PRO A 128 -10.63 4.83 -6.79
C PRO A 128 -10.64 6.38 -6.75
N ARG A 129 -10.30 6.98 -5.61
CA ARG A 129 -10.26 8.43 -5.39
C ARG A 129 -8.86 9.01 -5.47
N SER A 130 -7.83 8.17 -5.60
CA SER A 130 -6.47 8.65 -5.80
C SER A 130 -6.32 9.27 -7.18
N ARG A 131 -5.57 10.36 -7.26
CA ARG A 131 -5.13 10.98 -8.52
C ARG A 131 -3.64 10.77 -8.77
N THR A 132 -2.97 10.05 -7.88
CA THR A 132 -1.51 9.86 -7.86
C THR A 132 -1.18 8.42 -7.49
N GLU A 133 0.12 8.09 -7.50
CA GLU A 133 0.64 6.77 -7.12
C GLU A 133 0.48 6.56 -5.59
N ASP A 134 -0.67 6.04 -5.17
CA ASP A 134 -1.02 5.82 -3.75
C ASP A 134 -0.51 4.48 -3.20
N SER A 135 0.12 3.71 -4.07
CA SER A 135 0.69 2.41 -3.80
C SER A 135 1.79 2.15 -4.82
N VAL A 136 2.62 1.16 -4.53
CA VAL A 136 3.68 0.70 -5.45
C VAL A 136 3.62 -0.82 -5.50
N GLY A 137 3.81 -1.40 -6.68
CA GLY A 137 3.75 -2.84 -6.80
C GLY A 137 4.26 -3.38 -8.13
N ALA A 138 4.29 -4.70 -8.20
CA ALA A 138 4.56 -5.49 -9.40
C ALA A 138 3.54 -6.63 -9.47
N PHE A 139 3.07 -6.91 -10.69
CA PHE A 139 2.08 -7.95 -10.98
C PHE A 139 2.47 -8.74 -12.25
N GLU A 140 3.76 -8.80 -12.54
CA GLU A 140 4.31 -9.36 -13.77
C GLU A 140 4.08 -10.87 -13.87
N GLU A 141 4.08 -11.60 -12.74
CA GLU A 141 3.82 -13.04 -12.76
C GLU A 141 2.36 -13.31 -13.16
N ARG A 142 1.42 -12.52 -12.64
CA ARG A 142 0.01 -12.55 -13.05
C ARG A 142 -0.16 -12.22 -14.53
N LEU A 143 0.46 -11.14 -14.99
CA LEU A 143 0.39 -10.68 -16.38
C LEU A 143 0.95 -11.73 -17.35
N LEU A 144 2.11 -12.31 -17.02
CA LEU A 144 2.72 -13.39 -17.79
C LEU A 144 1.83 -14.64 -17.85
N GLY A 145 1.19 -15.00 -16.74
CA GLY A 145 0.24 -16.11 -16.69
C GLY A 145 -0.97 -15.90 -17.61
N ILE A 146 -1.47 -14.67 -17.70
CA ILE A 146 -2.54 -14.29 -18.64
C ILE A 146 -2.03 -14.39 -20.08
N TYR A 147 -0.89 -13.77 -20.41
CA TYR A 147 -0.37 -13.76 -21.77
C TYR A 147 -0.01 -15.15 -22.29
N ARG A 148 0.54 -16.04 -21.45
CA ARG A 148 0.83 -17.43 -21.83
C ARG A 148 -0.44 -18.23 -22.17
N ARG A 149 -1.59 -17.89 -21.59
CA ARG A 149 -2.87 -18.54 -21.94
C ARG A 149 -3.38 -18.10 -23.31
N TYR A 150 -3.26 -16.81 -23.64
CA TYR A 150 -3.69 -16.26 -24.93
C TYR A 150 -2.71 -16.55 -26.07
N TYR A 151 -1.41 -16.64 -25.77
CA TYR A 151 -0.34 -16.84 -26.75
C TYR A 151 0.56 -18.02 -26.33
N PRO A 152 0.04 -19.26 -26.27
CA PRO A 152 0.75 -20.41 -25.72
C PRO A 152 2.02 -20.79 -26.51
N ASN A 153 2.03 -20.50 -27.82
CA ASN A 153 3.14 -20.88 -28.72
C ASN A 153 4.18 -19.75 -28.89
N ASN A 154 4.07 -18.64 -28.16
CA ASN A 154 5.03 -17.55 -28.28
C ASN A 154 6.35 -17.90 -27.53
N PRO A 155 7.49 -18.08 -28.23
CA PRO A 155 8.74 -18.52 -27.61
C PRO A 155 9.34 -17.47 -26.67
N MET A 156 9.05 -16.18 -26.86
CA MET A 156 9.53 -15.13 -25.95
C MET A 156 8.82 -15.21 -24.60
N LEU A 157 7.49 -15.39 -24.61
CA LEU A 157 6.70 -15.50 -23.36
C LEU A 157 7.04 -16.76 -22.57
N GLN A 158 7.40 -17.86 -23.24
CA GLN A 158 7.83 -19.08 -22.56
C GLN A 158 9.19 -18.90 -21.84
N ARG A 159 10.09 -18.10 -22.41
CA ARG A 159 11.43 -17.84 -21.85
C ARG A 159 11.45 -16.71 -20.81
N TYR A 160 10.52 -15.77 -20.90
CA TYR A 160 10.45 -14.64 -19.96
C TYR A 160 10.23 -15.14 -18.53
N GLN A 161 11.06 -14.66 -17.60
CA GLN A 161 10.90 -14.88 -16.16
C GLN A 161 10.65 -13.52 -15.50
N PRO A 162 9.61 -13.39 -14.66
CA PRO A 162 9.40 -12.17 -13.90
C PRO A 162 10.62 -11.84 -13.03
N PRO A 163 11.03 -10.56 -12.95
CA PRO A 163 12.05 -10.11 -12.01
C PRO A 163 11.77 -10.59 -10.59
N ALA A 164 12.74 -11.28 -9.99
CA ALA A 164 12.72 -11.67 -8.59
C ALA A 164 13.48 -10.65 -7.75
N ARG A 165 12.90 -10.21 -6.63
CA ARG A 165 13.43 -9.16 -5.77
C ARG A 165 13.62 -9.73 -4.38
N ASN A 166 14.77 -9.46 -3.75
CA ASN A 166 14.97 -9.73 -2.32
C ASN A 166 14.66 -8.50 -1.47
N GLN A 167 14.68 -7.32 -2.08
CA GLN A 167 14.46 -6.05 -1.43
C GLN A 167 13.80 -5.05 -2.39
N VAL A 168 12.95 -4.18 -1.85
CA VAL A 168 12.41 -2.99 -2.53
C VAL A 168 12.37 -1.86 -1.52
N SER A 169 12.90 -0.69 -1.86
CA SER A 169 12.76 0.53 -1.06
C SER A 169 12.08 1.63 -1.84
N VAL A 170 11.23 2.41 -1.17
CA VAL A 170 10.49 3.54 -1.72
C VAL A 170 10.44 4.69 -0.71
N LEU A 171 10.26 5.90 -1.20
CA LEU A 171 9.89 7.04 -0.39
C LEU A 171 8.36 7.16 -0.36
N TRP A 172 7.81 7.37 0.82
CA TRP A 172 6.41 7.70 1.01
C TRP A 172 6.29 9.14 1.49
N TRP A 173 5.51 9.93 0.76
CA TRP A 173 5.25 11.34 1.06
C TRP A 173 3.83 11.48 1.64
N PRO A 174 3.68 12.02 2.86
CA PRO A 174 2.35 12.19 3.45
C PRO A 174 1.54 13.24 2.69
N THR A 175 0.27 12.93 2.42
CA THR A 175 -0.71 13.91 1.96
C THR A 175 -1.33 14.69 3.11
N LYS A 176 -2.15 15.70 2.79
CA LYS A 176 -2.89 16.47 3.80
C LYS A 176 -3.84 15.58 4.59
N GLU A 177 -4.47 14.62 3.92
CA GLU A 177 -5.38 13.63 4.51
C GLU A 177 -4.63 12.72 5.50
N ALA A 178 -3.37 12.35 5.22
CA ALA A 178 -2.54 11.59 6.15
C ALA A 178 -2.47 12.26 7.54
N LEU A 179 -2.32 13.59 7.54
CA LEU A 179 -2.19 14.38 8.75
C LEU A 179 -3.51 14.44 9.55
N MET A 180 -4.64 14.14 8.90
CA MET A 180 -5.98 14.04 9.51
C MET A 180 -6.22 12.71 10.24
N TYR A 181 -5.30 11.75 10.16
CA TYR A 181 -5.31 10.55 11.01
C TYR A 181 -4.27 10.62 12.13
N PRO A 182 -4.52 10.02 13.32
CA PRO A 182 -3.57 10.03 14.42
C PRO A 182 -2.36 9.14 14.13
N GLU A 183 -2.60 8.03 13.41
CA GLU A 183 -1.61 7.01 13.11
C GLU A 183 -1.83 6.44 11.70
N VAL A 184 -0.73 6.20 10.99
CA VAL A 184 -0.72 5.53 9.68
C VAL A 184 0.23 4.34 9.77
N LYS A 185 -0.15 3.21 9.16
CA LYS A 185 0.72 2.04 8.99
C LYS A 185 0.90 1.71 7.52
N PHE A 186 1.99 1.02 7.22
CA PHE A 186 2.30 0.48 5.91
C PHE A 186 1.98 -1.00 5.87
N ILE A 187 1.42 -1.44 4.76
CA ILE A 187 1.08 -2.83 4.53
C ILE A 187 1.71 -3.24 3.21
N ALA A 188 2.35 -4.40 3.19
CA ALA A 188 2.74 -5.06 1.96
C ALA A 188 2.14 -6.45 1.86
N ASN A 189 1.58 -6.75 0.68
CA ASN A 189 1.30 -8.12 0.28
C ASN A 189 2.33 -8.52 -0.77
N LEU A 190 2.96 -9.68 -0.62
CA LEU A 190 3.98 -10.14 -1.55
C LEU A 190 3.87 -11.64 -1.78
N LYS A 191 4.27 -12.07 -2.97
CA LYS A 191 4.29 -13.47 -3.38
C LYS A 191 5.72 -13.99 -3.41
N SER A 192 5.99 -15.01 -2.60
CA SER A 192 7.29 -15.69 -2.53
C SER A 192 7.07 -17.20 -2.50
N MET A 193 7.86 -17.96 -3.26
CA MET A 193 7.71 -19.42 -3.38
C MET A 193 6.26 -19.88 -3.65
N ASN A 194 5.55 -19.15 -4.51
CA ASN A 194 4.14 -19.39 -4.83
C ASN A 194 3.14 -19.22 -3.66
N ASN A 195 3.59 -18.69 -2.52
CA ASN A 195 2.75 -18.36 -1.38
C ASN A 195 2.62 -16.84 -1.24
N TRP A 196 1.44 -16.41 -0.81
CA TRP A 196 1.20 -15.01 -0.46
C TRP A 196 1.49 -14.78 1.02
N PHE A 197 2.12 -13.66 1.28
CA PHE A 197 2.43 -13.16 2.61
C PHE A 197 1.89 -11.75 2.75
N ARG A 198 1.35 -11.46 3.93
CA ARG A 198 0.97 -10.12 4.34
C ARG A 198 1.85 -9.68 5.49
N ILE A 199 2.53 -8.56 5.31
CA ILE A 199 3.38 -7.93 6.31
C ILE A 199 2.93 -6.51 6.56
N GLU A 200 2.96 -6.09 7.82
CA GLU A 200 2.54 -4.77 8.27
C GLU A 200 3.68 -4.11 9.07
N SER A 201 3.83 -2.80 8.92
CA SER A 201 4.75 -2.02 9.72
C SER A 201 4.14 -1.72 11.09
N THR A 202 4.98 -1.34 12.05
CA THR A 202 4.52 -0.60 13.22
C THR A 202 3.84 0.70 12.78
N SER A 203 2.77 1.09 13.47
CA SER A 203 2.08 2.36 13.21
C SER A 203 2.99 3.56 13.47
N TRP A 204 3.01 4.50 12.53
CA TRP A 204 3.66 5.79 12.67
C TRP A 204 2.68 6.83 13.19
N LYS A 205 3.10 7.57 14.21
CA LYS A 205 2.32 8.68 14.77
C LYS A 205 2.46 9.92 13.91
N VAL A 206 1.35 10.62 13.70
CA VAL A 206 1.36 11.94 13.06
C VAL A 206 1.83 13.00 14.05
N ASN A 207 2.67 13.92 13.57
CA ASN A 207 3.12 15.08 14.32
C ASN A 207 1.98 16.07 14.44
N ARG A 208 1.07 15.81 15.37
CA ARG A 208 0.02 16.73 15.76
C ARG A 208 0.50 17.57 16.93
N PRO A 209 0.18 18.88 16.97
CA PRO A 209 0.20 19.58 18.23
C PRO A 209 -0.65 18.77 19.20
N VAL A 210 -0.10 18.51 20.39
CA VAL A 210 -0.83 17.83 21.45
C VAL A 210 -2.06 18.68 21.71
N ASP A 211 -3.25 18.12 21.48
CA ASP A 211 -4.48 18.80 21.84
C ASP A 211 -4.46 19.01 23.35
N GLN A 212 -4.21 20.26 23.75
CA GLN A 212 -4.04 20.62 25.15
C GLN A 212 -5.34 20.33 25.92
N TRP A 213 -6.51 20.41 25.27
CA TRP A 213 -7.80 20.10 25.87
C TRP A 213 -7.94 18.60 26.15
N ALA A 214 -7.68 17.74 25.16
CA ALA A 214 -7.76 16.29 25.35
C ALA A 214 -6.78 15.77 26.44
N ASN A 215 -5.61 16.41 26.57
CA ASN A 215 -4.67 16.11 27.65
C ASN A 215 -5.19 16.59 29.02
N THR A 216 -5.82 17.77 29.06
CA THR A 216 -6.41 18.32 30.29
C THR A 216 -7.59 17.48 30.75
N GLU A 217 -8.44 17.00 29.83
CA GLU A 217 -9.57 16.10 30.16
C GLU A 217 -9.11 14.74 30.68
N ARG A 218 -8.06 14.15 30.09
CA ARG A 218 -7.47 12.90 30.61
C ARG A 218 -6.85 13.08 32.00
N MET A 219 -6.19 14.21 32.23
CA MET A 219 -5.65 14.57 33.55
C MET A 219 -6.77 14.76 34.57
N LEU A 220 -7.86 15.46 34.19
CA LEU A 220 -9.02 15.68 35.04
C LEU A 220 -9.73 14.38 35.40
N THR A 221 -9.93 13.48 34.42
CA THR A 221 -10.54 12.16 34.69
C THR A 221 -9.65 11.27 35.56
N GLN A 222 -8.32 11.27 35.36
CA GLN A 222 -7.41 10.59 36.28
C GLN A 222 -7.49 11.16 37.70
N TYR A 223 -7.54 12.48 37.84
CA TYR A 223 -7.64 13.14 39.14
C TYR A 223 -8.97 12.83 39.84
N GLN A 224 -10.09 12.83 39.10
CA GLN A 224 -11.41 12.46 39.61
C GLN A 224 -11.45 10.99 40.06
N ASN A 225 -10.86 10.08 39.29
CA ASN A 225 -10.76 8.67 39.67
C ASN A 225 -9.90 8.45 40.92
N LEU A 226 -8.79 9.18 41.05
CA LEU A 226 -7.97 9.18 42.26
C LEU A 226 -8.74 9.69 43.48
N GLN A 227 -9.49 10.80 43.34
CA GLN A 227 -10.33 11.30 44.42
C GLN A 227 -11.44 10.33 44.82
N HIS A 228 -12.04 9.64 43.85
CA HIS A 228 -13.07 8.63 44.13
C HIS A 228 -12.48 7.42 44.88
N ASN A 229 -11.31 6.95 44.44
CA ASN A 229 -10.61 5.85 45.10
C ASN A 229 -10.17 6.21 46.53
N MET A 230 -9.66 7.42 46.75
CA MET A 230 -9.28 7.93 48.08
C MET A 230 -10.48 7.95 49.02
N ARG A 231 -11.61 8.52 48.59
CA ARG A 231 -12.85 8.54 49.40
C ARG A 231 -13.41 7.14 49.66
N ALA A 232 -13.30 6.22 48.71
CA ALA A 232 -13.70 4.84 48.90
C ALA A 232 -12.79 4.10 49.91
N MET A 233 -11.50 4.46 49.96
CA MET A 233 -10.54 3.94 50.93
C MET A 233 -10.81 4.49 52.34
N GLU A 234 -11.07 5.79 52.47
CA GLU A 234 -11.46 6.42 53.74
C GLU A 234 -12.70 5.75 54.34
N ARG A 235 -13.75 5.52 53.55
CA ARG A 235 -14.96 4.81 54.02
C ARG A 235 -14.70 3.37 54.46
N ARG A 236 -13.69 2.70 53.91
CA ARG A 236 -13.30 1.34 54.32
C ARG A 236 -12.49 1.33 55.61
N LEU A 237 -11.74 2.41 55.88
CA LEU A 237 -11.00 2.60 57.13
C LEU A 237 -11.90 3.02 58.30
N GLU A 238 -13.04 3.66 58.02
CA GLU A 238 -14.04 4.08 59.01
C GLU A 238 -15.03 2.96 59.42
N GLN A 239 -14.99 1.79 58.78
CA GLN A 239 -15.78 0.63 59.23
C GLN A 239 -15.03 -0.09 60.36
N PRO A 240 -15.58 -0.12 61.59
CA PRO A 240 -14.95 -0.89 62.67
C PRO A 240 -15.06 -2.39 62.36
N LEU A 241 -13.98 -3.13 62.66
CA LEU A 241 -13.90 -4.60 62.63
C LEU A 241 -14.96 -5.25 63.52
#